data_AF-A0A5B8BN53-F1
#
_entry.id   AF-A0A5B8BN53-F1
#
_cell.length_a   1.000
_cell.length_b   1.000
_cell.length_c   1.000
_cell.angle_alpha   90.00
_cell.angle_beta   90.00
_cell.angle_gamma   90.00
#
_symmetry.space_group_name_H-M   'P 1'
#
loop_
_entity.id
_entity.type
_entity.pdbx_description
1 polymer ?
#
loop_
_entity_poly.entity_id
_entity_poly.type
_entity_poly.pdbx_seq_one_letter_code
_entity_poly.pdbx_strand_id
1 'polypeptide(L)'
;MSDGIEPHLKPNETLLWQGRPTFTRTLPGAYVFLRITGWVMFACFLFFLLIGLANLDEMEGGTLIWVIFLAISSGLWLIFSFFAPAYARAANRRTRYGVTKTRALILHGGHRLIRLSIGKSGKINRRGRDEDGPWAVYFFFPPARRYRDADGHYRTSRPGPVGFTGLSAEDAVMAETALTAIRGKG
;
A
#
# COMPACT_ATOMS: atom_id res chain seq x y z
N MET A 1 -22.29 -3.89 14.84
CA MET A 1 -21.67 -2.72 14.18
C MET A 1 -21.38 -3.12 12.75
N SER A 2 -22.07 -2.51 11.78
CA SER A 2 -21.94 -2.80 10.34
C SER A 2 -20.51 -2.61 9.87
N ASP A 3 -19.83 -3.70 9.54
CA ASP A 3 -18.40 -3.71 9.25
C ASP A 3 -18.13 -3.13 7.85
N GLY A 4 -17.96 -1.81 7.78
CA GLY A 4 -16.86 -1.17 7.04
C GLY A 4 -17.02 -0.85 5.56
N ILE A 5 -18.03 -1.32 4.82
CA ILE A 5 -18.25 -0.89 3.41
C ILE A 5 -19.67 -0.41 3.13
N GLU A 6 -20.66 -0.91 3.85
CA GLU A 6 -22.08 -0.59 3.65
C GLU A 6 -22.40 0.92 3.61
N PRO A 7 -21.81 1.78 4.47
CA PRO A 7 -22.07 3.23 4.41
C PRO A 7 -21.59 3.91 3.12
N HIS A 8 -20.79 3.21 2.31
CA HIS A 8 -20.23 3.71 1.07
C HIS A 8 -20.98 3.22 -0.18
N LEU A 9 -21.97 2.36 0.00
CA LEU A 9 -22.84 1.89 -1.08
C LEU A 9 -23.79 3.01 -1.53
N LYS A 10 -24.11 3.03 -2.83
CA LYS A 10 -25.26 3.82 -3.29
C LYS A 10 -26.57 3.14 -2.84
N PRO A 11 -27.69 3.88 -2.70
CA PRO A 11 -28.97 3.32 -2.26
C PRO A 11 -29.45 2.09 -3.04
N ASN A 12 -29.08 1.98 -4.33
CA ASN A 12 -29.48 0.86 -5.20
C ASN A 12 -28.31 -0.10 -5.53
N GLU A 13 -27.17 0.04 -4.85
CA GLU A 13 -26.03 -0.86 -5.03
C GLU A 13 -26.13 -2.05 -4.07
N THR A 14 -26.22 -3.25 -4.63
CA THR A 14 -26.09 -4.49 -3.86
C THR A 14 -24.64 -4.94 -3.86
N LEU A 15 -24.13 -5.27 -2.68
CA LEU A 15 -22.83 -5.90 -2.48
C LEU A 15 -22.89 -7.35 -2.97
N LEU A 16 -21.96 -7.72 -3.85
CA LEU A 16 -21.82 -9.08 -4.38
C LEU A 16 -20.79 -9.88 -3.58
N TRP A 17 -19.75 -9.20 -3.09
CA TRP A 17 -18.71 -9.80 -2.27
C TRP A 17 -18.07 -8.73 -1.38
N GLN A 18 -17.62 -9.16 -0.21
CA GLN A 18 -16.85 -8.36 0.72
C GLN A 18 -15.72 -9.21 1.29
N GLY A 19 -14.54 -8.60 1.41
CA GLY A 19 -13.39 -9.27 2.01
C GLY A 19 -12.48 -8.30 2.75
N ARG A 20 -11.50 -8.88 3.45
CA ARG A 20 -10.43 -8.16 4.14
C ARG A 20 -9.10 -8.80 3.76
N PRO A 21 -8.01 -8.03 3.75
CA PRO A 21 -6.69 -8.62 3.61
C PRO A 21 -6.43 -9.54 4.81
N THR A 22 -6.21 -10.82 4.54
CA THR A 22 -5.57 -11.78 5.42
C THR A 22 -4.20 -11.25 5.80
N PHE A 23 -3.98 -11.09 7.10
CA PHE A 23 -2.70 -10.65 7.62
C PHE A 23 -1.68 -11.78 7.40
N THR A 24 -0.88 -11.69 6.34
CA THR A 24 0.25 -12.60 6.17
C THR A 24 1.47 -12.05 6.91
N ARG A 25 2.17 -12.92 7.65
CA ARG A 25 3.43 -12.58 8.35
C ARG A 25 4.49 -12.00 7.42
N THR A 26 4.41 -12.33 6.13
CA THR A 26 5.26 -11.80 5.08
C THR A 26 4.93 -10.32 4.84
N LEU A 27 5.78 -9.47 5.40
CA LEU A 27 5.79 -8.03 5.14
C LEU A 27 5.88 -7.77 3.63
N PRO A 28 4.96 -7.00 3.02
CA PRO A 28 5.10 -6.54 1.64
C PRO A 28 6.50 -5.95 1.38
N GLY A 29 7.04 -6.12 0.17
CA GLY A 29 8.43 -5.74 -0.15
C GLY A 29 8.80 -4.30 0.23
N ALA A 30 7.85 -3.37 0.14
CA ALA A 30 8.01 -1.99 0.60
C ALA A 30 8.38 -1.88 2.10
N TYR A 31 7.87 -2.76 2.95
CA TYR A 31 8.21 -2.79 4.38
C TYR A 31 9.57 -3.39 4.65
N VAL A 32 9.98 -4.39 3.85
CA VAL A 32 11.34 -4.93 3.93
C VAL A 32 12.32 -3.81 3.60
N PHE A 33 12.04 -3.05 2.54
CA PHE A 33 12.81 -1.87 2.17
C PHE A 33 12.84 -0.82 3.28
N LEU A 34 11.67 -0.41 3.83
CA LEU A 34 11.61 0.55 4.95
C LEU A 34 12.44 0.11 6.16
N ARG A 35 12.41 -1.19 6.50
CA ARG A 35 13.18 -1.73 7.61
C ARG A 35 14.68 -1.74 7.32
N ILE A 36 15.10 -2.07 6.09
CA ILE A 36 16.49 -1.97 5.65
C ILE A 36 16.95 -0.51 5.72
N THR A 37 16.16 0.43 5.19
CA THR A 37 16.46 1.87 5.28
C THR A 37 16.60 2.31 6.73
N GLY A 38 15.73 1.86 7.63
CA GLY A 38 15.86 2.10 9.07
C GLY A 38 17.20 1.63 9.63
N TRP A 39 17.60 0.39 9.35
CA TRP A 39 18.90 -0.14 9.79
C TRP A 39 20.11 0.60 9.20
N VAL A 40 20.04 1.02 7.94
CA VAL A 40 21.08 1.86 7.33
C VAL A 40 21.20 3.20 8.06
N MET A 41 20.06 3.85 8.36
CA MET A 41 20.05 5.10 9.14
C MET A 41 20.62 4.91 10.55
N PHE A 42 20.34 3.78 11.19
CA PHE A 42 20.93 3.43 12.48
C PHE A 42 22.45 3.25 12.40
N ALA A 43 22.95 2.59 11.37
CA ALA A 43 24.39 2.43 11.16
C ALA A 43 25.07 3.78 10.93
N CYS A 44 24.47 4.66 10.12
CA CYS A 44 24.96 6.03 9.94
C CYS A 44 24.95 6.81 11.27
N PHE A 45 23.85 6.74 12.03
CA PHE A 45 23.77 7.35 13.35
C PHE A 45 24.90 6.87 14.28
N LEU A 46 25.12 5.55 14.38
CA LEU A 46 26.19 4.99 15.20
C LEU A 46 27.58 5.45 14.73
N PHE A 47 27.80 5.49 13.42
CA PHE A 47 29.07 5.95 12.85
C PHE A 47 29.37 7.41 13.23
N PHE A 48 28.41 8.30 13.05
CA PHE A 48 28.57 9.72 13.42
C PHE A 48 28.61 9.96 14.92
N LEU A 49 27.92 9.13 15.71
CA LEU A 49 28.00 9.15 17.16
C LEU A 49 29.43 8.81 17.61
N LEU A 50 29.99 7.70 17.09
CA LEU A 50 31.34 7.26 17.44
C LEU A 50 32.42 8.25 17.00
N ILE A 51 32.31 8.80 15.79
CA ILE A 51 33.25 9.84 15.31
C ILE A 51 33.17 11.09 16.19
N GLY A 52 31.96 11.55 16.50
CA GLY A 52 31.81 12.73 17.35
C GLY A 52 32.38 12.51 18.75
N LEU A 53 32.13 11.33 19.35
CA LEU A 53 32.70 10.96 20.64
C LEU A 53 34.23 10.86 20.60
N ALA A 54 34.81 10.37 19.51
CA ALA A 54 36.26 10.24 19.36
C ALA A 54 36.98 11.58 19.15
N ASN A 55 36.28 12.61 18.67
CA ASN A 55 36.85 13.91 18.35
C ASN A 55 36.23 15.04 19.19
N LEU A 56 35.64 14.73 20.35
CA LEU A 56 34.91 15.71 21.18
C LEU A 56 35.74 16.96 21.48
N ASP A 57 37.03 16.79 21.75
CA ASP A 57 37.97 17.86 22.09
C ASP A 57 38.25 18.81 20.90
N GLU A 58 38.07 18.33 19.67
CA GLU A 58 38.31 19.10 18.44
C GLU A 58 37.03 19.76 17.89
N MET A 59 35.86 19.54 18.51
CA MET A 59 34.56 20.00 18.04
C MET A 59 34.15 21.41 18.53
N GLU A 60 35.11 22.30 18.81
CA GLU A 60 34.81 23.65 19.27
C GLU A 60 33.86 24.38 18.28
N GLY A 61 32.67 24.76 18.78
CA GLY A 61 31.61 25.42 18.01
C GLY A 61 30.72 24.49 17.15
N GLY A 62 31.15 23.24 16.91
CA GLY A 62 30.41 22.26 16.11
C GLY A 62 29.46 21.35 16.89
N THR A 63 29.58 21.29 18.22
CA THR A 63 28.85 20.35 19.08
C THR A 63 27.33 20.45 18.93
N LEU A 64 26.78 21.67 18.83
CA LEU A 64 25.34 21.86 18.69
C LEU A 64 24.82 21.26 17.38
N ILE A 65 25.52 21.49 16.27
CA ILE A 65 25.15 20.96 14.95
C ILE A 65 25.20 19.43 14.98
N TRP A 66 26.23 18.86 15.60
CA TRP A 66 26.37 17.41 15.76
C TRP A 66 25.24 16.80 16.60
N VAL A 67 24.90 17.40 17.74
CA VAL A 67 23.77 16.94 18.57
C VAL A 67 22.45 17.02 17.82
N ILE A 68 22.19 18.10 17.07
CA ILE A 68 20.99 18.23 16.22
C ILE A 68 20.96 17.12 15.17
N PHE A 69 22.10 16.86 14.51
CA PHE A 69 22.20 15.80 13.51
C PHE A 69 21.92 14.41 14.09
N LEU A 70 22.45 14.12 15.29
CA LEU A 70 22.17 12.88 16.01
C LEU A 70 20.70 12.74 16.38
N ALA A 71 20.07 13.82 16.85
CA ALA A 71 18.65 13.83 17.19
C ALA A 71 17.78 13.55 15.97
N ILE A 72 18.05 14.20 14.84
CA ILE A 72 17.33 13.97 13.58
C ILE A 72 17.53 12.53 13.09
N SER A 73 18.77 12.04 13.07
CA SER A 73 19.09 10.69 12.60
C SER A 73 18.43 9.60 13.44
N SER A 74 18.46 9.76 14.77
CA SER A 74 17.74 8.87 15.70
C SER A 74 16.22 8.91 15.49
N GLY A 75 15.66 10.11 15.31
CA GLY A 75 14.23 10.28 14.98
C GLY A 75 13.83 9.55 13.70
N LEU A 76 14.61 9.71 12.63
CA LEU A 76 14.37 9.02 11.35
C LEU A 76 14.48 7.50 11.50
N TRP A 77 15.49 7.01 12.23
CA TRP A 77 15.62 5.59 12.52
C TRP A 77 14.37 5.02 13.21
N LEU A 78 13.88 5.70 14.25
CA LEU A 78 12.69 5.28 14.98
C LEU A 78 11.45 5.27 14.08
N ILE A 79 11.29 6.30 13.25
CA ILE A 79 10.19 6.43 12.29
C ILE A 79 10.18 5.25 11.31
N PHE A 80 11.31 4.98 10.66
CA PHE A 80 11.38 3.94 9.62
C PHE A 80 11.37 2.51 10.19
N SER A 81 11.94 2.30 11.38
CA SER A 81 12.06 0.97 11.98
C SER A 81 10.78 0.53 12.72
N PHE A 82 10.07 1.47 13.36
CA PHE A 82 8.96 1.13 14.25
C PHE A 82 7.63 1.76 13.81
N PHE A 83 7.60 3.08 13.64
CA PHE A 83 6.32 3.79 13.41
C PHE A 83 5.72 3.52 12.04
N ALA A 84 6.50 3.63 10.96
CA ALA A 84 6.00 3.42 9.61
C ALA A 84 5.48 1.98 9.40
N PRO A 85 6.20 0.92 9.83
CA PRO A 85 5.67 -0.45 9.79
C PRO A 85 4.41 -0.63 10.64
N ALA A 86 4.37 -0.05 11.86
CA ALA A 86 3.21 -0.17 12.75
C ALA A 86 1.97 0.52 12.18
N TYR A 87 2.12 1.76 11.71
CA TYR A 87 1.05 2.55 11.09
C TYR A 87 0.44 1.82 9.90
N ALA A 88 1.29 1.30 9.04
CA ALA A 88 0.85 0.67 7.82
C ALA A 88 0.27 -0.75 8.06
N ARG A 89 0.75 -1.48 9.08
CA ARG A 89 0.06 -2.68 9.60
C ARG A 89 -1.34 -2.35 10.11
N ALA A 90 -1.49 -1.25 10.85
CA ALA A 90 -2.78 -0.79 11.33
C ALA A 90 -3.71 -0.40 10.17
N ALA A 91 -3.19 0.29 9.15
CA ALA A 91 -3.92 0.63 7.94
C ALA A 91 -4.38 -0.63 7.18
N ASN A 92 -3.53 -1.64 7.05
CA ASN A 92 -3.90 -2.92 6.42
C ASN A 92 -5.02 -3.63 7.20
N ARG A 93 -4.96 -3.67 8.54
CA ARG A 93 -6.03 -4.28 9.37
C ARG A 93 -7.39 -3.60 9.21
N ARG A 94 -7.39 -2.29 8.95
CA ARG A 94 -8.60 -1.49 8.71
C ARG A 94 -9.01 -1.47 7.24
N THR A 95 -8.20 -2.02 6.34
CA THR A 95 -8.54 -2.08 4.92
C THR A 95 -9.67 -3.07 4.70
N ARG A 96 -10.62 -2.69 3.84
CA ARG A 96 -11.76 -3.51 3.42
C ARG A 96 -11.89 -3.46 1.91
N TYR A 97 -12.28 -4.57 1.32
CA TYR A 97 -12.53 -4.71 -0.11
C TYR A 97 -13.99 -5.09 -0.32
N GLY A 98 -14.58 -4.59 -1.39
CA GLY A 98 -15.94 -4.92 -1.77
C GLY A 98 -16.13 -4.88 -3.27
N VAL A 99 -17.00 -5.74 -3.77
CA VAL A 99 -17.46 -5.73 -5.16
C VAL A 99 -18.97 -5.56 -5.13
N THR A 100 -19.45 -4.55 -5.84
CA THR A 100 -20.88 -4.28 -6.04
C THR A 100 -21.26 -4.64 -7.47
N LYS A 101 -22.56 -4.60 -7.84
CA LYS A 101 -23.01 -4.83 -9.23
C LYS A 101 -22.37 -3.93 -10.29
N THR A 102 -21.82 -2.77 -9.92
CA THR A 102 -21.35 -1.73 -10.86
C THR A 102 -19.86 -1.40 -10.71
N ARG A 103 -19.26 -1.65 -9.54
CA ARG A 103 -17.91 -1.18 -9.20
C ARG A 103 -17.22 -2.00 -8.13
N ALA A 104 -15.90 -1.97 -8.15
CA ALA A 104 -15.05 -2.38 -7.04
C ALA A 104 -14.82 -1.22 -6.07
N LEU A 105 -14.77 -1.55 -4.78
CA LEU A 105 -14.55 -0.64 -3.67
C LEU A 105 -13.33 -1.11 -2.87
N ILE A 106 -12.43 -0.17 -2.57
CA ILE A 106 -11.29 -0.39 -1.68
C ILE A 106 -11.33 0.70 -0.63
N LEU A 107 -11.69 0.35 0.60
CA LEU A 107 -11.56 1.27 1.74
C LEU A 107 -10.20 1.05 2.38
N HIS A 108 -9.22 1.87 2.01
CA HIS A 108 -7.88 1.79 2.55
C HIS A 108 -7.81 2.44 3.94
N GLY A 109 -7.28 1.70 4.92
CA GLY A 109 -7.07 2.21 6.29
C GLY A 109 -8.35 2.64 7.03
N GLY A 110 -9.54 2.29 6.52
CA GLY A 110 -10.83 2.68 7.10
C GLY A 110 -11.29 4.10 6.78
N HIS A 111 -10.54 4.88 6.01
CA HIS A 111 -10.85 6.30 5.77
C HIS A 111 -10.78 6.72 4.29
N ARG A 112 -9.90 6.10 3.50
CA ARG A 112 -9.72 6.45 2.09
C ARG A 112 -10.45 5.46 1.20
N LEU A 113 -11.60 5.86 0.67
CA LEU A 113 -12.37 5.05 -0.26
C LEU A 113 -11.92 5.29 -1.71
N ILE A 114 -11.47 4.22 -2.35
CA ILE A 114 -11.17 4.17 -3.78
C ILE A 114 -12.30 3.42 -4.47
N ARG A 115 -12.85 4.03 -5.52
CA ARG A 115 -13.95 3.48 -6.31
C ARG A 115 -13.45 3.23 -7.72
N LEU A 116 -13.63 2.02 -8.22
CA LEU A 116 -13.09 1.61 -9.52
C LEU A 116 -14.22 1.02 -10.35
N SER A 117 -14.51 1.65 -11.50
CA SER A 117 -15.42 1.08 -12.48
C SER A 117 -14.76 -0.11 -13.16
N ILE A 118 -15.52 -1.18 -13.35
CA ILE A 118 -15.04 -2.40 -14.00
C ILE A 118 -15.46 -2.33 -15.47
N GLY A 119 -14.49 -2.04 -16.32
CA GLY A 119 -14.70 -2.00 -17.77
C GLY A 119 -14.97 -3.38 -18.36
N LYS A 120 -15.47 -3.41 -19.60
CA LYS A 120 -15.66 -4.67 -20.36
C LYS A 120 -14.33 -5.35 -20.68
N SER A 121 -13.30 -4.54 -20.92
CA SER A 121 -11.95 -4.95 -21.30
C SER A 121 -10.98 -4.74 -20.14
N GLY A 122 -10.39 -5.83 -19.64
CA GLY A 122 -9.39 -5.82 -18.60
C GLY A 122 -9.09 -7.25 -18.18
N LYS A 123 -7.85 -7.49 -17.77
CA LYS A 123 -7.42 -8.81 -17.30
C LYS A 123 -7.63 -8.86 -15.79
N ILE A 124 -8.42 -9.83 -15.33
CA ILE A 124 -8.46 -10.19 -13.92
C ILE A 124 -7.40 -11.29 -13.75
N ASN A 125 -6.41 -11.02 -12.91
CA ASN A 125 -5.33 -11.97 -12.64
C ASN A 125 -5.30 -12.24 -11.15
N ARG A 126 -5.61 -13.48 -10.79
CA ARG A 126 -5.31 -14.02 -9.48
C ARG A 126 -3.83 -14.44 -9.44
N ARG A 127 -3.06 -13.88 -8.50
CA ARG A 127 -1.64 -14.21 -8.25
C ARG A 127 -1.47 -14.62 -6.80
N GLY A 128 -0.93 -15.80 -6.56
CA GLY A 128 -0.55 -16.30 -5.24
C GLY A 128 0.95 -16.59 -5.22
N ARG A 129 1.56 -16.53 -4.03
CA ARG A 129 2.98 -16.91 -3.86
C ARG A 129 3.12 -18.43 -3.74
N ASP A 130 2.12 -19.10 -3.16
CA ASP A 130 1.99 -20.56 -2.93
C ASP A 130 0.49 -20.89 -2.62
N GLU A 131 0.11 -22.17 -2.44
CA GLU A 131 -1.27 -22.59 -2.09
C GLU A 131 -1.80 -21.86 -0.83
N ASP A 132 -0.96 -21.70 0.19
CA ASP A 132 -1.27 -21.01 1.45
C ASP A 132 -0.83 -19.53 1.49
N GLY A 133 -0.28 -19.03 0.38
CA GLY A 133 0.25 -17.67 0.31
C GLY A 133 -0.84 -16.59 0.24
N PRO A 134 -0.52 -15.32 0.55
CA PRO A 134 -1.45 -14.23 0.29
C PRO A 134 -1.74 -14.16 -1.21
N TRP A 135 -3.01 -14.21 -1.55
CA TRP A 135 -3.48 -14.04 -2.91
C TRP A 135 -3.75 -12.58 -3.20
N ALA A 136 -3.52 -12.18 -4.44
CA ALA A 136 -3.89 -10.87 -4.96
C ALA A 136 -4.71 -11.05 -6.22
N VAL A 137 -5.83 -10.32 -6.31
CA VAL A 137 -6.67 -10.26 -7.50
C VAL A 137 -6.47 -8.89 -8.13
N TYR A 138 -5.64 -8.84 -9.17
CA TYR A 138 -5.36 -7.63 -9.91
C TYR A 138 -6.34 -7.46 -11.06
N PHE A 139 -6.76 -6.24 -11.28
CA PHE A 139 -7.62 -5.85 -12.37
C PHE A 139 -7.14 -4.53 -13.00
N PHE A 140 -7.23 -4.46 -14.33
CA PHE A 140 -6.73 -3.33 -15.12
C PHE A 140 -7.89 -2.56 -15.72
N PHE A 141 -8.30 -1.47 -15.05
CA PHE A 141 -9.32 -0.54 -15.55
C PHE A 141 -8.93 0.84 -14.98
N PRO A 142 -8.57 1.87 -15.77
CA PRO A 142 -9.17 2.29 -17.05
C PRO A 142 -8.31 2.02 -18.32
N PRO A 143 -8.86 2.27 -19.53
CA PRO A 143 -8.09 2.24 -20.77
C PRO A 143 -6.86 3.16 -20.70
N ALA A 144 -5.80 2.78 -21.40
CA ALA A 144 -4.59 3.59 -21.52
C ALA A 144 -4.97 5.00 -22.01
N ARG A 145 -4.68 6.02 -21.19
CA ARG A 145 -4.96 7.41 -21.58
C ARG A 145 -3.77 7.96 -22.35
N ARG A 146 -3.99 8.36 -23.60
CA ARG A 146 -3.04 9.21 -24.31
C ARG A 146 -3.23 10.65 -23.83
N TYR A 147 -2.17 11.29 -23.41
CA TYR A 147 -2.13 12.70 -23.10
C TYR A 147 -0.91 13.33 -23.77
N ARG A 148 -1.00 14.63 -24.06
CA ARG A 148 0.12 15.40 -24.59
C ARG A 148 0.91 15.94 -23.40
N ASP A 149 2.21 15.71 -23.35
CA ASP A 149 3.07 16.30 -22.33
C ASP A 149 3.37 17.78 -22.64
N ALA A 150 4.08 18.44 -21.72
CA ALA A 150 4.44 19.86 -21.84
C ALA A 150 5.31 20.13 -23.08
N ASP A 151 6.07 19.14 -23.54
CA ASP A 151 6.97 19.21 -24.70
C ASP A 151 6.23 18.91 -26.02
N GLY A 152 4.92 18.65 -25.96
CA GLY A 152 4.08 18.40 -27.12
C GLY A 152 4.10 16.96 -27.63
N HIS A 153 4.78 16.03 -26.96
CA HIS A 153 4.80 14.61 -27.28
C HIS A 153 3.58 13.88 -26.71
N TYR A 154 3.07 12.90 -27.45
CA TYR A 154 2.01 12.03 -26.96
C TYR A 154 2.57 10.94 -26.07
N ARG A 155 2.23 10.97 -24.77
CA ARG A 155 2.52 9.88 -23.83
C ARG A 155 1.28 9.05 -23.56
N THR A 156 1.48 7.76 -23.38
CA THR A 156 0.42 6.83 -23.00
C THR A 156 0.57 6.51 -21.52
N SER A 157 -0.31 7.06 -20.67
CA SER A 157 -0.42 6.65 -19.28
C SER A 157 -1.16 5.32 -19.23
N ARG A 158 -0.44 4.26 -18.82
CA ARG A 158 -1.04 2.98 -18.45
C ARG A 158 -1.11 2.96 -16.92
N PRO A 159 -2.29 3.21 -16.32
CA PRO A 159 -2.42 3.05 -14.88
C PRO A 159 -1.97 1.64 -14.48
N GLY A 160 -1.14 1.57 -13.43
CA GLY A 160 -0.65 0.31 -12.92
C GLY A 160 -1.80 -0.61 -12.48
N PRO A 161 -1.53 -1.93 -12.33
CA PRO A 161 -2.54 -2.85 -11.83
C PRO A 161 -3.07 -2.38 -10.47
N VAL A 162 -4.38 -2.25 -10.36
CA VAL A 162 -5.04 -2.07 -9.07
C VAL A 162 -5.63 -3.42 -8.67
N GLY A 163 -5.69 -3.73 -7.39
CA GLY A 163 -6.16 -5.04 -6.98
C GLY A 163 -6.49 -5.14 -5.52
N PHE A 164 -7.21 -6.20 -5.20
CA PHE A 164 -7.36 -6.65 -3.83
C PHE A 164 -6.14 -7.49 -3.49
N THR A 165 -5.42 -7.14 -2.42
CA THR A 165 -4.17 -7.79 -2.06
C THR A 165 -4.26 -8.43 -0.69
N GLY A 166 -3.44 -9.46 -0.47
CA GLY A 166 -3.42 -10.16 0.82
C GLY A 166 -4.67 -10.98 1.10
N LEU A 167 -5.44 -11.41 0.11
CA LEU A 167 -6.62 -12.24 0.30
C LEU A 167 -6.26 -13.68 0.68
N SER A 168 -7.17 -14.38 1.35
CA SER A 168 -7.13 -15.85 1.43
C SER A 168 -7.37 -16.45 0.04
N ALA A 169 -7.02 -17.73 -0.16
CA ALA A 169 -7.29 -18.41 -1.43
C ALA A 169 -8.78 -18.40 -1.79
N GLU A 170 -9.63 -18.68 -0.80
CA GLU A 170 -11.09 -18.66 -0.94
C GLU A 170 -11.62 -17.25 -1.25
N ASP A 171 -11.18 -16.24 -0.51
CA ASP A 171 -11.56 -14.84 -0.76
C ASP A 171 -11.12 -14.37 -2.14
N ALA A 172 -9.94 -14.80 -2.61
CA ALA A 172 -9.45 -14.45 -3.92
C ALA A 172 -10.31 -15.06 -5.03
N VAL A 173 -10.77 -16.31 -4.86
CA VAL A 173 -11.71 -16.95 -5.80
C VAL A 173 -13.04 -16.22 -5.79
N MET A 174 -13.62 -15.97 -4.62
CA MET A 174 -14.90 -15.25 -4.49
C MET A 174 -14.82 -13.84 -5.09
N ALA A 175 -13.71 -13.13 -4.83
CA ALA A 175 -13.48 -11.81 -5.41
C ALA A 175 -13.36 -11.87 -6.94
N GLU A 176 -12.62 -12.83 -7.49
CA GLU A 176 -12.49 -13.03 -8.94
C GLU A 176 -13.84 -13.34 -9.59
N THR A 177 -14.65 -14.21 -8.97
CA THR A 177 -16.01 -14.52 -9.43
C THR A 177 -16.90 -13.28 -9.42
N ALA A 178 -16.87 -12.50 -8.33
CA ALA A 178 -17.67 -11.28 -8.22
C ALA A 178 -17.24 -10.21 -9.24
N LEU A 179 -15.93 -10.01 -9.45
CA LEU A 179 -15.38 -9.09 -10.44
C LEU A 179 -15.77 -9.52 -11.87
N THR A 180 -15.75 -10.83 -12.14
CA THR A 180 -16.13 -11.38 -13.45
C THR A 180 -17.62 -11.23 -13.70
N ALA A 181 -18.48 -11.39 -12.68
CA ALA A 181 -19.93 -11.26 -12.79
C ALA A 181 -20.39 -9.83 -13.19
N ILE A 182 -19.56 -8.82 -12.93
CA ILE A 182 -19.86 -7.41 -13.26
C ILE A 182 -19.14 -6.91 -14.50
N ARG A 183 -18.20 -7.69 -15.03
CA ARG A 183 -17.53 -7.39 -16.30
C ARG A 183 -18.59 -7.28 -17.40
N GLY A 184 -18.66 -6.13 -18.06
CA GLY A 184 -19.65 -5.90 -19.12
C GLY A 184 -20.88 -5.07 -18.72
N LYS A 185 -21.12 -4.87 -17.42
CA LYS A 185 -22.32 -4.15 -16.90
C LYS A 185 -22.07 -2.68 -16.54
N GLY A 186 -20.81 -2.22 -16.62
CA GLY A 186 -20.40 -0.84 -16.41
C GLY A 186 -20.19 -0.05 -17.69
#